data_AF-A0A2E6CEN0-F1
#
_entry.id   AF-A0A2E6CEN0-F1
#
_cell.length_a   1.000
_cell.length_b   1.000
_cell.length_c   1.000
_cell.angle_alpha   90.00
_cell.angle_beta   90.00
_cell.angle_gamma   90.00
#
_symmetry.space_group_name_H-M   'P 1'
#
loop_
_entity.id
_entity.type
_entity.pdbx_description
1 polymer ?
#
loop_
_entity_poly.entity_id
_entity_poly.type
_entity_poly.pdbx_seq_one_letter_code
_entity_poly.pdbx_strand_id
1 'polypeptide(L)'
;MTPIYSEADLRLRAKHLADLALLRAITIDRSQYEAPFISAARQEADCRGIDVAEYTSQIELTREKGPIETVSIGAALEQLASEWPLWHMRTVRHCFDHALVIGRERHNWILHAYRESHYLFSFFLHHRQSMLDQVERFLRFEDSLEAPEQSCDLEDWHALISVRSPRYLLQLIERLHRAHIPLTVQTPTLSGDASGRMSLRVPRREKKSAQNILRELEDDVRTLYDQVQNAYKEQDAERELALYAQLVSLGLQNPIVFYNLGVALYEVGRFSQSSESLIEAISLWLAGDNAHVLTGNAATGGLLGSVMSLIQPPSEGTLRALPEGVAEAEHWLTLLHQRLPNNGDIVRTLAATADLRHDTKRALTLYRSLLDLFPKDEEAISYIRAQTGA
;
A
#
# COMPACT_ATOMS: atom_id res chain seq x y z
N MET A 1 37.35 -34.35 36.22
CA MET A 1 35.95 -34.11 36.60
C MET A 1 35.15 -35.31 36.15
N THR A 2 34.56 -36.06 37.08
CA THR A 2 33.62 -37.15 36.76
C THR A 2 32.35 -36.54 36.16
N PRO A 3 31.82 -37.06 35.04
CA PRO A 3 30.58 -36.57 34.49
C PRO A 3 29.44 -36.75 35.49
N ILE A 4 28.60 -35.71 35.65
CA ILE A 4 27.53 -35.63 36.67
C ILE A 4 26.39 -36.63 36.39
N TYR A 5 26.31 -37.17 35.18
CA TYR A 5 25.31 -38.14 34.74
C TYR A 5 25.96 -39.35 34.07
N SER A 6 25.39 -40.54 34.28
CA SER A 6 25.82 -41.73 33.54
C SER A 6 25.35 -41.67 32.09
N GLU A 7 26.00 -42.41 31.19
CA GLU A 7 25.60 -42.49 29.77
C GLU A 7 24.16 -42.99 29.61
N ALA A 8 23.71 -43.89 30.48
CA ALA A 8 22.34 -44.38 30.53
C ALA A 8 21.33 -43.27 30.88
N ASP A 9 21.68 -42.39 31.83
CA ASP A 9 20.83 -41.26 32.23
C ASP A 9 20.69 -40.23 31.09
N LEU A 10 21.78 -39.96 30.37
CA LEU A 10 21.76 -39.03 29.23
C LEU A 10 20.90 -39.55 28.08
N ARG A 11 20.99 -40.85 27.76
CA ARG A 11 20.13 -41.50 26.75
C ARG A 11 18.66 -41.50 27.17
N LEU A 12 18.37 -41.77 28.44
CA LEU A 12 17.00 -41.73 28.96
C LEU A 12 16.42 -40.31 28.87
N ARG A 13 17.22 -39.29 29.23
CA ARG A 13 16.82 -37.88 29.09
C ARG A 13 16.53 -37.51 27.63
N ALA A 14 17.37 -37.92 26.69
CA ALA A 14 17.14 -37.70 25.25
C ALA A 14 15.84 -38.36 24.76
N LYS A 15 15.57 -39.60 25.20
CA LYS A 15 14.32 -40.33 24.87
C LYS A 15 13.05 -39.61 25.32
N HIS A 16 13.10 -38.88 26.42
CA HIS A 16 11.95 -38.15 26.93
C HIS A 16 11.71 -36.81 26.22
N LEU A 17 12.62 -36.33 25.37
CA LEU A 17 12.38 -35.14 24.57
C LEU A 17 11.44 -35.45 23.39
N ALA A 18 10.54 -34.51 23.11
CA ALA A 18 9.81 -34.48 21.83
C ALA A 18 10.79 -34.21 20.68
N ASP A 19 10.43 -34.61 19.46
CA ASP A 19 11.30 -34.53 18.28
C ASP A 19 11.84 -33.11 18.03
N LEU A 20 10.99 -32.10 18.17
CA LEU A 20 11.38 -30.69 18.02
C LEU A 20 12.35 -30.22 19.11
N ALA A 21 12.16 -30.65 20.36
CA ALA A 21 13.07 -30.33 21.46
C ALA A 21 14.43 -31.04 21.31
N LEU A 22 14.41 -32.27 20.79
CA LEU A 22 15.60 -33.04 20.45
C LEU A 22 16.40 -32.34 19.35
N LEU A 23 15.73 -31.91 18.28
CA LEU A 23 16.33 -31.14 17.18
C LEU A 23 16.92 -29.81 17.68
N ARG A 24 16.19 -29.05 18.50
CA ARG A 24 16.67 -27.79 19.09
C ARG A 24 17.96 -27.99 19.88
N ALA A 25 18.02 -29.02 20.72
CA ALA A 25 19.21 -29.32 21.51
C ALA A 25 20.42 -29.63 20.62
N ILE A 26 20.21 -30.31 19.49
CA ILE A 26 21.27 -30.68 18.55
C ILE A 26 21.77 -29.48 17.72
N THR A 27 20.91 -28.48 17.48
CA THR A 27 21.18 -27.33 16.59
C THR A 27 21.36 -26.02 17.34
N ILE A 28 20.26 -25.30 17.64
CA ILE A 28 20.25 -23.93 18.19
C ILE A 28 20.79 -23.90 19.61
N ASP A 29 20.32 -24.81 20.47
CA ASP A 29 20.57 -24.77 21.91
C ASP A 29 21.82 -25.57 22.30
N ARG A 30 22.65 -25.96 21.32
CA ARG A 30 23.80 -26.86 21.52
C ARG A 30 24.77 -26.38 22.60
N SER A 31 24.94 -25.07 22.75
CA SER A 31 25.80 -24.45 23.76
C SER A 31 25.29 -24.61 25.20
N GLN A 32 24.00 -24.90 25.38
CA GLN A 32 23.37 -25.08 26.70
C GLN A 32 23.53 -26.51 27.24
N TYR A 33 24.04 -27.43 26.42
CA TYR A 33 24.17 -28.84 26.77
C TYR A 33 25.62 -29.33 26.67
N GLU A 34 25.96 -30.28 27.53
CA GLU A 34 27.26 -30.94 27.47
C GLU A 34 27.39 -31.82 26.22
N ALA A 35 28.59 -31.91 25.66
CA ALA A 35 28.86 -32.71 24.45
C ALA A 35 28.36 -34.18 24.53
N PRO A 36 28.45 -34.89 25.69
CA PRO A 36 27.88 -36.23 25.82
C PRO A 36 26.36 -36.28 25.65
N PHE A 37 25.63 -35.26 26.13
CA PHE A 37 24.18 -35.17 25.93
C PHE A 37 23.83 -34.94 24.45
N ILE A 38 24.57 -34.05 23.77
CA ILE A 38 24.39 -33.80 22.33
C ILE A 38 24.59 -35.08 21.51
N SER A 39 25.61 -35.89 21.87
CA SER A 39 25.82 -37.18 21.22
C SER A 39 24.66 -38.15 21.45
N ALA A 40 24.13 -38.22 22.68
CA ALA A 40 22.97 -39.06 23.00
C ALA A 40 21.71 -38.58 22.27
N ALA A 41 21.51 -37.26 22.15
CA ALA A 41 20.40 -36.67 21.41
C ALA A 41 20.46 -37.01 19.91
N ARG A 42 21.65 -36.95 19.29
CA ARG A 42 21.84 -37.36 17.88
C ARG A 42 21.52 -38.83 17.65
N GLN A 43 22.02 -39.71 18.52
CA GLN A 43 21.72 -41.15 18.44
C GLN A 43 20.22 -41.42 18.55
N GLU A 44 19.52 -40.71 19.46
CA GLU A 44 18.08 -40.84 19.59
C GLU A 44 17.34 -40.33 18.35
N ALA A 45 17.80 -39.23 17.73
CA ALA A 45 17.24 -38.73 16.48
C ALA A 45 17.39 -39.75 15.35
N ASP A 46 18.58 -40.36 15.21
CA ASP A 46 18.84 -41.43 14.26
C ASP A 46 17.94 -42.65 14.50
N CYS A 47 17.74 -43.04 15.77
CA CYS A 47 16.83 -44.14 16.15
C CYS A 47 15.37 -43.86 15.77
N ARG A 48 14.95 -42.59 15.78
CA ARG A 48 13.60 -42.16 15.35
C ARG A 48 13.49 -41.94 13.84
N GLY A 49 14.60 -42.06 13.09
CA GLY A 49 14.63 -41.77 11.66
C GLY A 49 14.50 -40.29 11.32
N ILE A 50 14.88 -39.40 12.24
CA ILE A 50 14.84 -37.95 12.04
C ILE A 50 16.12 -37.53 11.33
N ASP A 51 16.02 -37.18 10.04
CA ASP A 51 17.13 -36.53 9.34
C ASP A 51 17.20 -35.05 9.74
N VAL A 52 18.14 -34.74 10.65
CA VAL A 52 18.36 -33.38 11.14
C VAL A 52 18.71 -32.42 10.01
N ALA A 53 19.46 -32.85 8.99
CA ALA A 53 19.87 -31.99 7.89
C ALA A 53 18.68 -31.69 6.96
N GLU A 54 17.86 -32.69 6.66
CA GLU A 54 16.63 -32.49 5.89
C GLU A 54 15.69 -31.53 6.62
N TYR A 55 15.40 -31.79 7.91
CA TYR A 55 14.43 -31.01 8.70
C TYR A 55 14.85 -29.54 8.93
N THR A 56 16.16 -29.28 8.99
CA THR A 56 16.71 -27.92 9.16
C THR A 56 16.87 -27.16 7.85
N SER A 57 16.85 -27.87 6.71
CA SER A 57 16.95 -27.26 5.38
C SER A 57 15.61 -26.81 4.79
N GLN A 58 14.50 -27.28 5.35
CA GLN A 58 13.14 -26.95 4.92
C GLN A 58 12.64 -25.68 5.60
N ILE A 59 12.30 -24.68 4.78
CA ILE A 59 11.83 -23.37 5.19
C ILE A 59 10.42 -23.17 4.64
N GLU A 60 9.53 -22.69 5.49
CA GLU A 60 8.24 -22.17 5.06
C GLU A 60 8.42 -20.74 4.57
N LEU A 61 8.11 -20.50 3.29
CA LEU A 61 8.06 -19.19 2.68
C LEU A 61 6.60 -18.84 2.37
N THR A 62 6.14 -17.70 2.87
CA THR A 62 4.80 -17.17 2.58
C THR A 62 4.93 -15.82 1.89
N ARG A 63 4.23 -15.67 0.76
CA ARG A 63 4.02 -14.37 0.10
C ARG A 63 2.80 -13.67 0.70
N GLU A 64 2.74 -12.35 0.61
CA GLU A 64 1.56 -11.59 1.07
C GLU A 64 0.27 -12.18 0.47
N LYS A 65 -0.62 -12.70 1.32
CA LYS A 65 -1.87 -13.39 0.96
C LYS A 65 -1.71 -14.63 0.04
N GLY A 66 -0.52 -15.23 -0.01
CA GLY A 66 -0.23 -16.44 -0.77
C GLY A 66 -0.27 -17.73 0.07
N PRO A 67 -0.22 -18.92 -0.57
CA PRO A 67 -0.07 -20.18 0.14
C PRO A 67 1.28 -20.26 0.85
N ILE A 68 1.38 -21.14 1.84
CA ILE A 68 2.66 -21.49 2.47
C ILE A 68 3.37 -22.47 1.53
N GLU A 69 4.58 -22.12 1.11
CA GLU A 69 5.45 -22.98 0.30
C GLU A 69 6.58 -23.53 1.18
N THR A 70 6.81 -24.85 1.14
CA THR A 70 8.00 -25.46 1.78
C THR A 70 9.12 -25.56 0.76
N VAL A 71 10.23 -24.88 0.99
CA VAL A 71 11.36 -24.75 0.06
C VAL A 71 12.70 -24.95 0.78
N SER A 72 13.77 -25.21 0.03
CA SER A 72 15.12 -25.20 0.59
C SER A 72 15.59 -23.78 0.93
N ILE A 73 16.58 -23.65 1.80
CA ILE A 73 17.23 -22.35 2.12
C ILE A 73 17.68 -21.62 0.84
N GLY A 74 18.36 -22.32 -0.08
CA GLY A 74 18.83 -21.73 -1.33
C GLY A 74 17.69 -21.20 -2.20
N ALA A 75 16.63 -21.98 -2.38
CA ALA A 75 15.45 -21.56 -3.12
C ALA A 75 14.73 -20.38 -2.44
N ALA A 76 14.66 -20.36 -1.11
CA ALA A 76 14.11 -19.22 -0.38
C ALA A 76 14.92 -17.94 -0.66
N LEU A 77 16.24 -18.00 -0.56
CA LEU A 77 17.12 -16.84 -0.81
C LEU A 77 17.02 -16.35 -2.27
N GLU A 78 16.98 -17.25 -3.24
CA GLU A 78 16.75 -16.90 -4.66
C GLU A 78 15.41 -16.19 -4.86
N GLN A 79 14.34 -16.69 -4.25
CA GLN A 79 13.05 -16.02 -4.30
C GLN A 79 13.09 -14.64 -3.64
N LEU A 80 13.72 -14.52 -2.47
CA LEU A 80 13.83 -13.23 -1.76
C LEU A 80 14.69 -12.22 -2.51
N ALA A 81 15.66 -12.67 -3.31
CA ALA A 81 16.53 -11.82 -4.12
C ALA A 81 15.83 -11.14 -5.30
N SER A 82 14.62 -11.57 -5.68
CA SER A 82 13.83 -10.97 -6.76
C SER A 82 13.50 -9.49 -6.50
N GLU A 83 12.97 -8.79 -7.50
CA GLU A 83 12.39 -7.46 -7.25
C GLU A 83 11.06 -7.56 -6.48
N TRP A 84 10.85 -6.60 -5.57
CA TRP A 84 9.68 -6.53 -4.71
C TRP A 84 9.03 -5.16 -4.92
N PRO A 85 7.72 -5.10 -5.13
CA PRO A 85 7.02 -3.83 -5.08
C PRO A 85 7.15 -3.20 -3.68
N LEU A 86 6.98 -1.89 -3.61
CA LEU A 86 7.03 -1.19 -2.32
C LEU A 86 5.93 -1.71 -1.37
N TRP A 87 6.29 -1.79 -0.10
CA TRP A 87 5.47 -2.21 1.03
C TRP A 87 4.89 -3.62 0.95
N HIS A 88 5.43 -4.45 0.04
CA HIS A 88 5.17 -5.88 0.04
C HIS A 88 6.03 -6.55 1.08
N MET A 89 5.47 -7.63 1.64
CA MET A 89 6.15 -8.43 2.64
C MET A 89 6.19 -9.91 2.28
N ARG A 90 7.18 -10.60 2.83
CA ARG A 90 7.26 -12.05 2.83
C ARG A 90 7.67 -12.55 4.19
N THR A 91 7.19 -13.72 4.54
CA THR A 91 7.53 -14.37 5.80
C THR A 91 8.38 -15.59 5.50
N VAL A 92 9.49 -15.72 6.20
CA VAL A 92 10.24 -16.97 6.28
C VAL A 92 10.11 -17.53 7.69
N ARG A 93 9.77 -18.81 7.80
CA ARG A 93 9.68 -19.52 9.08
C ARG A 93 10.49 -20.80 8.98
N HIS A 94 11.31 -21.06 10.00
CA HIS A 94 12.00 -22.33 10.13
C HIS A 94 11.24 -23.25 11.08
N CYS A 95 11.67 -24.50 11.16
CA CYS A 95 11.02 -25.60 11.87
C CYS A 95 10.92 -25.51 13.41
N PHE A 96 11.28 -24.37 14.01
CA PHE A 96 11.13 -24.11 15.45
C PHE A 96 10.21 -22.92 15.71
N ASP A 97 9.33 -22.63 14.76
CA ASP A 97 8.33 -21.56 14.81
C ASP A 97 8.88 -20.15 15.03
N HIS A 98 10.18 -19.92 14.87
CA HIS A 98 10.65 -18.54 14.70
C HIS A 98 10.42 -18.11 13.26
N ALA A 99 9.98 -16.87 13.09
CA ALA A 99 9.72 -16.29 11.80
C ALA A 99 10.40 -14.93 11.67
N LEU A 100 10.87 -14.64 10.46
CA LEU A 100 11.19 -13.29 10.02
C LEU A 100 10.15 -12.84 9.01
N VAL A 101 9.47 -11.74 9.32
CA VAL A 101 8.66 -11.02 8.33
C VAL A 101 9.54 -9.92 7.75
N ILE A 102 9.76 -9.97 6.45
CA ILE A 102 10.63 -9.06 5.70
C ILE A 102 9.75 -8.14 4.89
N GLY A 103 9.94 -6.83 5.01
CA GLY A 103 9.20 -5.81 4.29
C GLY A 103 10.10 -4.92 3.45
N ARG A 104 9.63 -4.57 2.24
CA ARG A 104 10.31 -3.61 1.37
C ARG A 104 9.81 -2.19 1.64
N GLU A 105 10.64 -1.37 2.25
CA GLU A 105 10.38 0.07 2.39
C GLU A 105 10.97 0.87 1.21
N ARG A 106 10.71 2.18 1.14
CA ARG A 106 11.23 3.02 0.04
C ARG A 106 12.76 3.04 -0.03
N HIS A 107 13.42 3.35 1.09
CA HIS A 107 14.87 3.48 1.18
C HIS A 107 15.56 2.28 1.81
N ASN A 108 14.82 1.46 2.57
CA ASN A 108 15.38 0.40 3.41
C ASN A 108 14.58 -0.91 3.27
N TRP A 109 15.02 -1.93 3.99
CA TRP A 109 14.28 -3.14 4.32
C TRP A 109 13.98 -3.11 5.81
N ILE A 110 12.81 -3.61 6.18
CA ILE A 110 12.43 -3.80 7.57
C ILE A 110 12.28 -5.29 7.83
N LEU A 111 12.85 -5.77 8.93
CA LEU A 111 12.74 -7.16 9.35
C LEU A 111 12.08 -7.17 10.73
N HIS A 112 11.08 -8.03 10.89
CA HIS A 112 10.37 -8.24 12.13
C HIS A 112 10.63 -9.66 12.63
N ALA A 113 11.16 -9.76 13.84
CA ALA A 113 11.44 -11.01 14.51
C ALA A 113 10.21 -11.49 15.30
N TYR A 114 9.82 -12.74 15.07
CA TYR A 114 8.77 -13.42 15.80
C TYR A 114 9.27 -14.75 16.37
N ARG A 115 8.77 -15.09 17.56
CA ARG A 115 8.83 -16.44 18.11
C ARG A 115 7.39 -16.93 18.27
N GLU A 116 7.05 -18.00 17.56
CA GLU A 116 5.69 -18.49 17.43
C GLU A 116 4.76 -17.38 16.90
N SER A 117 3.87 -16.86 17.75
CA SER A 117 2.96 -15.75 17.44
C SER A 117 3.35 -14.44 18.15
N HIS A 118 4.46 -14.43 18.88
CA HIS A 118 4.89 -13.28 19.67
C HIS A 118 5.90 -12.44 18.91
N TYR A 119 5.58 -11.16 18.75
CA TYR A 119 6.51 -10.15 18.25
C TYR A 119 7.66 -9.96 19.26
N LEU A 120 8.90 -9.89 18.76
CA LEU A 120 10.08 -9.68 19.58
C LEU A 120 10.64 -8.26 19.37
N PHE A 121 11.07 -7.95 18.16
CA PHE A 121 11.64 -6.65 17.79
C PHE A 121 11.67 -6.50 16.26
N SER A 122 11.94 -5.29 15.79
CA SER A 122 12.17 -4.99 14.39
C SER A 122 13.51 -4.28 14.20
N PHE A 123 14.05 -4.31 12.99
CA PHE A 123 15.24 -3.54 12.66
C PHE A 123 15.29 -3.23 11.16
N PHE A 124 16.10 -2.24 10.78
CA PHE A 124 16.20 -1.74 9.42
C PHE A 124 17.53 -2.09 8.77
N LEU A 125 17.52 -2.39 7.48
CA LEU A 125 18.70 -2.63 6.67
C LEU A 125 18.65 -1.79 5.40
N HIS A 126 19.76 -1.12 5.04
CA HIS A 126 19.78 -0.19 3.91
C HIS A 126 19.89 -0.88 2.55
N HIS A 127 20.50 -2.07 2.50
CA HIS A 127 20.82 -2.76 1.25
C HIS A 127 20.16 -4.14 1.18
N ARG A 128 19.75 -4.53 -0.03
CA ARG A 128 19.18 -5.86 -0.29
C ARG A 128 20.16 -6.96 0.11
N GLN A 129 21.45 -6.80 -0.20
CA GLN A 129 22.46 -7.80 0.15
C GLN A 129 22.54 -8.01 1.66
N SER A 130 22.59 -6.92 2.45
CA SER A 130 22.59 -7.02 3.91
C SER A 130 21.34 -7.72 4.45
N MET A 131 20.18 -7.50 3.80
CA MET A 131 18.95 -8.23 4.13
C MET A 131 19.08 -9.72 3.83
N LEU A 132 19.59 -10.10 2.66
CA LEU A 132 19.79 -11.50 2.30
C LEU A 132 20.79 -12.19 3.24
N ASP A 133 21.91 -11.55 3.55
CA ASP A 133 22.92 -12.07 4.48
C ASP A 133 22.32 -12.31 5.87
N GLN A 134 21.49 -11.37 6.36
CA GLN A 134 20.83 -11.52 7.65
C GLN A 134 19.78 -12.64 7.66
N VAL A 135 19.02 -12.76 6.58
CA VAL A 135 18.05 -13.85 6.43
C VAL A 135 18.78 -15.19 6.33
N GLU A 136 19.87 -15.29 5.58
CA GLU A 136 20.66 -16.52 5.49
C GLU A 136 21.17 -16.97 6.87
N ARG A 137 21.76 -16.06 7.65
CA ARG A 137 22.19 -16.38 9.04
C ARG A 137 21.05 -16.87 9.91
N PHE A 138 19.89 -16.22 9.81
CA PHE A 138 18.68 -16.65 10.51
C PHE A 138 18.24 -18.06 10.09
N LEU A 139 18.20 -18.35 8.79
CA LEU A 139 17.80 -19.66 8.26
C LEU A 139 18.82 -20.77 8.59
N ARG A 140 20.09 -20.42 8.77
CA ARG A 140 21.17 -21.34 9.15
C ARG A 140 21.36 -21.50 10.66
N PHE A 141 20.57 -20.81 11.48
CA PHE A 141 20.71 -20.80 12.94
C PHE A 141 22.07 -20.28 13.44
N GLU A 142 22.73 -19.42 12.66
CA GLU A 142 24.07 -18.91 12.98
C GLU A 142 24.04 -17.78 14.02
N ASP A 143 22.94 -17.01 14.04
CA ASP A 143 22.69 -15.99 15.05
C ASP A 143 21.56 -16.47 15.97
N SER A 144 21.78 -16.39 17.29
CA SER A 144 20.66 -16.35 18.22
C SER A 144 19.80 -15.14 17.87
N LEU A 145 18.49 -15.30 17.94
CA LEU A 145 17.49 -14.27 17.65
C LEU A 145 17.48 -13.16 18.73
N GLU A 146 18.66 -12.63 19.03
CA GLU A 146 18.92 -11.53 19.94
C GLU A 146 18.77 -10.21 19.20
N ALA A 147 18.28 -9.21 19.92
CA ALA A 147 17.99 -7.91 19.34
C ALA A 147 19.31 -7.23 18.92
N PRO A 148 19.49 -6.87 17.64
CA PRO A 148 20.61 -6.03 17.22
C PRO A 148 20.63 -4.73 18.04
N GLU A 149 21.79 -4.09 18.19
CA GLU A 149 21.89 -2.78 18.87
C GLU A 149 20.95 -1.72 18.28
N GLN A 150 20.64 -1.84 16.99
CA GLN A 150 19.76 -0.93 16.25
C GLN A 150 18.29 -1.42 16.18
N SER A 151 17.93 -2.40 16.99
CA SER A 151 16.56 -2.88 17.10
C SER A 151 15.62 -1.79 17.61
N CYS A 152 14.37 -1.87 17.17
CA CYS A 152 13.30 -0.99 17.58
C CYS A 152 12.04 -1.78 17.91
N ASP A 153 11.32 -1.28 18.91
CA ASP A 153 9.97 -1.73 19.20
C ASP A 153 8.97 -0.87 18.42
N LEU A 154 8.26 -1.50 17.46
CA LEU A 154 7.25 -0.82 16.64
C LEU A 154 5.93 -0.61 17.39
N GLU A 155 5.73 -1.25 18.54
CA GLU A 155 4.54 -1.02 19.36
C GLU A 155 4.50 0.43 19.89
N ASP A 156 5.65 1.05 20.14
CA ASP A 156 5.76 2.45 20.57
C ASP A 156 5.77 3.46 19.39
N TRP A 157 5.53 3.00 18.15
CA TRP A 157 5.47 3.86 16.97
C TRP A 157 4.06 4.37 16.72
N HIS A 158 3.95 5.64 16.36
CA HIS A 158 2.67 6.33 16.23
C HIS A 158 2.38 6.66 14.77
N ALA A 159 1.11 6.57 14.38
CA ALA A 159 0.64 7.07 13.09
C ALA A 159 0.88 8.59 13.01
N LEU A 160 1.63 9.01 12.00
CA LEU A 160 1.82 10.41 11.66
C LEU A 160 0.66 10.90 10.79
N ILE A 161 0.33 10.13 9.76
CA ILE A 161 -0.77 10.39 8.83
C ILE A 161 -1.28 9.07 8.27
N SER A 162 -2.57 9.01 7.92
CA SER A 162 -3.13 7.93 7.12
C SER A 162 -3.72 8.50 5.84
N VAL A 163 -3.29 8.00 4.68
CA VAL A 163 -3.72 8.50 3.34
C VAL A 163 -3.92 7.35 2.37
N ARG A 164 -4.79 7.54 1.37
CA ARG A 164 -4.97 6.58 0.28
C ARG A 164 -3.91 6.71 -0.82
N SER A 165 -3.33 7.91 -1.00
CA SER A 165 -2.37 8.18 -2.07
C SER A 165 -0.95 7.68 -1.74
N PRO A 166 -0.44 6.66 -2.46
CA PRO A 166 0.96 6.23 -2.31
C PRO A 166 1.93 7.36 -2.66
N ARG A 167 1.57 8.16 -3.68
CA ARG A 167 2.42 9.20 -4.23
C ARG A 167 2.59 10.37 -3.26
N TYR A 168 1.53 10.78 -2.58
CA TYR A 168 1.62 11.78 -1.50
C TYR A 168 2.45 11.25 -0.33
N LEU A 169 2.24 9.98 0.04
CA LEU A 169 3.03 9.33 1.07
C LEU A 169 4.53 9.32 0.73
N LEU A 170 4.87 9.03 -0.53
CA LEU A 170 6.25 9.06 -1.02
C LEU A 170 6.88 10.45 -0.90
N GLN A 171 6.14 11.54 -1.16
CA GLN A 171 6.66 12.90 -0.95
C GLN A 171 7.06 13.13 0.52
N LEU A 172 6.23 12.68 1.45
CA LEU A 172 6.50 12.79 2.88
C LEU A 172 7.67 11.88 3.32
N ILE A 173 7.72 10.65 2.82
CA ILE A 173 8.80 9.69 3.08
C ILE A 173 10.16 10.27 2.68
N GLU A 174 10.25 10.88 1.51
CA GLU A 174 11.52 11.47 1.03
C GLU A 174 11.97 12.64 1.94
N ARG A 175 11.05 13.47 2.44
CA ARG A 175 11.38 14.54 3.39
C ARG A 175 11.83 14.00 4.75
N LEU A 176 11.10 13.03 5.29
CA LEU A 176 11.46 12.36 6.55
C LEU A 176 12.81 11.65 6.44
N HIS A 177 13.08 11.01 5.30
CA HIS A 177 14.35 10.34 5.03
C HIS A 177 15.52 11.34 5.02
N ARG A 178 15.37 12.50 4.35
CA ARG A 178 16.40 13.57 4.37
C ARG A 178 16.63 14.13 5.78
N ALA A 179 15.59 14.15 6.61
CA ALA A 179 15.68 14.53 8.02
C ALA A 179 16.20 13.39 8.93
N HIS A 180 16.57 12.23 8.36
CA HIS A 180 17.04 11.04 9.08
C HIS A 180 16.04 10.52 10.12
N ILE A 181 14.74 10.74 9.90
CA ILE A 181 13.68 10.23 10.75
C ILE A 181 13.30 8.82 10.28
N PRO A 182 13.46 7.78 11.12
CA PRO A 182 13.05 6.44 10.78
C PRO A 182 11.52 6.36 10.67
N LEU A 183 11.06 5.56 9.70
CA LEU A 183 9.64 5.43 9.36
C LEU A 183 9.34 4.02 8.85
N THR A 184 8.07 3.63 8.94
CA THR A 184 7.52 2.44 8.28
C THR A 184 6.10 2.73 7.81
N VAL A 185 5.66 2.03 6.77
CA VAL A 185 4.31 2.16 6.22
C VAL A 185 3.51 0.90 6.51
N GLN A 186 2.40 1.08 7.23
CA GLN A 186 1.40 0.02 7.42
C GLN A 186 0.39 0.08 6.27
N THR A 187 0.38 -0.95 5.43
CA THR A 187 -0.55 -1.06 4.29
C THR A 187 -1.94 -1.53 4.73
N PRO A 188 -3.00 -1.29 3.91
CA PRO A 188 -4.34 -1.79 4.18
C PRO A 188 -4.41 -3.30 4.38
N THR A 189 -3.58 -4.07 3.67
CA THR A 189 -3.47 -5.52 3.86
C THR A 189 -3.08 -5.87 5.29
N LEU A 190 -2.24 -5.05 5.93
CA LEU A 190 -1.70 -5.31 7.26
C LEU A 190 -2.51 -4.69 8.38
N SER A 191 -3.10 -3.52 8.15
CA SER A 191 -4.02 -2.91 9.12
C SER A 191 -5.41 -3.55 9.09
N GLY A 192 -5.75 -4.31 8.04
CA GLY A 192 -7.13 -4.73 7.79
C GLY A 192 -8.04 -3.55 7.46
N ASP A 193 -7.47 -2.40 7.08
CA ASP A 193 -8.24 -1.19 6.81
C ASP A 193 -9.03 -1.32 5.50
N ALA A 194 -10.32 -1.61 5.64
CA ALA A 194 -11.26 -1.72 4.52
C ALA A 194 -11.40 -0.42 3.73
N SER A 195 -10.99 0.73 4.27
CA SER A 195 -11.00 2.01 3.58
C SER A 195 -9.81 2.20 2.63
N GLY A 196 -8.84 1.28 2.61
CA GLY A 196 -7.72 1.30 1.67
C GLY A 196 -6.63 2.33 2.01
N ARG A 197 -6.59 2.85 3.25
CA ARG A 197 -5.58 3.84 3.66
C ARG A 197 -4.29 3.17 4.13
N MET A 198 -3.17 3.76 3.74
CA MET A 198 -1.86 3.44 4.29
C MET A 198 -1.56 4.38 5.45
N SER A 199 -1.00 3.86 6.53
CA SER A 199 -0.58 4.65 7.69
C SER A 199 0.95 4.74 7.73
N LEU A 200 1.48 5.96 7.69
CA LEU A 200 2.91 6.18 7.92
C LEU A 200 3.14 6.32 9.43
N ARG A 201 4.03 5.50 9.96
CA ARG A 201 4.35 5.46 11.39
C ARG A 201 5.79 5.90 11.64
N VAL A 202 5.98 6.61 12.74
CA VAL A 202 7.27 7.10 13.21
C VAL A 202 7.44 6.81 14.71
N PRO A 203 8.67 6.71 15.23
CA PRO A 203 8.89 6.54 16.66
C PRO A 203 8.28 7.68 17.47
N ARG A 204 7.81 7.39 18.68
CA ARG A 204 7.25 8.39 19.61
C ARG A 204 8.17 9.59 19.83
N ARG A 205 9.49 9.35 19.94
CA ARG A 205 10.50 10.39 20.15
C ARG A 205 10.60 11.39 18.99
N GLU A 206 10.37 10.95 17.76
CA GLU A 206 10.46 11.79 16.55
C GLU A 206 9.14 12.45 16.16
N LYS A 207 8.05 12.13 16.87
CA LYS A 207 6.69 12.55 16.50
C LYS A 207 6.57 14.05 16.23
N LYS A 208 7.20 14.90 17.08
CA LYS A 208 7.14 16.36 16.90
C LYS A 208 7.88 16.83 15.65
N SER A 209 9.09 16.32 15.42
CA SER A 209 9.90 16.63 14.23
C SER A 209 9.18 16.21 12.95
N ALA A 210 8.62 14.99 12.96
CA ALA A 210 7.86 14.45 11.84
C ALA A 210 6.57 15.24 11.55
N GLN A 211 5.88 15.71 12.61
CA GLN A 211 4.71 16.58 12.47
C GLN A 211 5.04 17.93 11.85
N ASN A 212 6.20 18.52 12.17
CA ASN A 212 6.63 19.77 11.54
C ASN A 212 6.89 19.57 10.04
N ILE A 213 7.55 18.48 9.65
CA ILE A 213 7.79 18.16 8.24
C ILE A 213 6.47 17.93 7.48
N LEU A 214 5.49 17.27 8.10
CA LEU A 214 4.15 17.14 7.52
C LEU A 214 3.51 18.52 7.31
N ARG A 215 3.56 19.40 8.32
CA ARG A 215 3.02 20.77 8.20
C ARG A 215 3.71 21.58 7.11
N GLU A 216 5.03 21.45 6.97
CA GLU A 216 5.78 22.10 5.88
C GLU A 216 5.29 21.61 4.50
N LEU A 217 5.03 20.30 4.34
CA LEU A 217 4.45 19.78 3.11
C LEU A 217 3.02 20.32 2.87
N GLU A 218 2.21 20.41 3.92
CA GLU A 218 0.87 21.00 3.84
C GLU A 218 0.91 22.50 3.49
N ASP A 219 1.87 23.24 4.05
CA ASP A 219 2.09 24.66 3.77
C ASP A 219 2.57 24.88 2.32
N ASP A 220 3.43 24.00 1.79
CA ASP A 220 3.85 24.03 0.38
C ASP A 220 2.64 23.80 -0.55
N VAL A 221 1.77 22.84 -0.21
CA VAL A 221 0.54 22.59 -0.97
C VAL A 221 -0.38 23.82 -0.91
N ARG A 222 -0.55 24.44 0.27
CA ARG A 222 -1.36 25.66 0.41
C ARG A 222 -0.80 26.80 -0.45
N THR A 223 0.51 26.98 -0.45
CA THR A 223 1.21 27.97 -1.28
C THR A 223 0.95 27.73 -2.77
N LEU A 224 0.94 26.48 -3.22
CA LEU A 224 0.60 26.15 -4.60
C LEU A 224 -0.85 26.51 -4.94
N TYR A 225 -1.82 26.28 -4.06
CA TYR A 225 -3.20 26.71 -4.27
C TYR A 225 -3.31 28.25 -4.39
N ASP A 226 -2.64 29.00 -3.52
CA ASP A 226 -2.63 30.46 -3.58
C ASP A 226 -2.02 30.96 -4.91
N GLN A 227 -0.96 30.30 -5.39
CA GLN A 227 -0.35 30.60 -6.68
C GLN A 227 -1.28 30.29 -7.86
N VAL A 228 -2.02 29.17 -7.82
CA VAL A 228 -3.04 28.83 -8.83
C VAL A 228 -4.10 29.92 -8.89
N GLN A 229 -4.63 30.33 -7.73
CA GLN A 229 -5.66 31.36 -7.67
C GLN A 229 -5.18 32.71 -8.22
N ASN A 230 -3.91 33.06 -7.99
CA ASN A 230 -3.33 34.28 -8.55
C ASN A 230 -3.15 34.17 -10.07
N ALA A 231 -2.64 33.05 -10.58
CA ALA A 231 -2.50 32.82 -12.02
C ALA A 231 -3.86 32.92 -12.74
N TYR A 232 -4.90 32.33 -12.14
CA TYR A 232 -6.27 32.44 -12.63
C TYR A 232 -6.78 33.90 -12.68
N LYS A 233 -6.59 34.67 -11.60
CA LYS A 233 -6.97 36.11 -11.56
C LYS A 233 -6.21 36.95 -12.58
N GLU A 234 -4.95 36.59 -12.85
CA GLU A 234 -4.09 37.20 -13.86
C GLU A 234 -4.44 36.75 -15.28
N GLN A 235 -5.34 35.76 -15.45
CA GLN A 235 -5.67 35.10 -16.71
C GLN A 235 -4.45 34.47 -17.40
N ASP A 236 -3.46 34.03 -16.62
CA ASP A 236 -2.26 33.35 -17.09
C ASP A 236 -2.48 31.84 -17.13
N ALA A 237 -3.14 31.39 -18.20
CA ALA A 237 -3.59 30.00 -18.34
C ALA A 237 -2.43 28.98 -18.38
N GLU A 238 -1.29 29.30 -19.00
CA GLU A 238 -0.15 28.38 -19.04
C GLU A 238 0.51 28.23 -17.66
N ARG A 239 0.59 29.32 -16.88
CA ARG A 239 1.06 29.25 -15.49
C ARG A 239 0.09 28.48 -14.60
N GLU A 240 -1.20 28.70 -14.74
CA GLU A 240 -2.25 27.96 -14.03
C GLU A 240 -2.14 26.45 -14.28
N LEU A 241 -2.04 26.03 -15.55
CA LEU A 241 -1.86 24.62 -15.93
C LEU A 241 -0.58 24.02 -15.34
N ALA A 242 0.53 24.75 -15.37
CA ALA A 242 1.80 24.29 -14.79
C ALA A 242 1.70 24.10 -13.26
N LEU A 243 0.94 24.95 -12.57
CA LEU A 243 0.72 24.83 -11.12
C LEU A 243 -0.22 23.68 -10.77
N TYR A 244 -1.29 23.46 -11.55
CA TYR A 244 -2.13 22.27 -11.39
C TYR A 244 -1.35 20.98 -11.63
N ALA A 245 -0.47 20.94 -12.64
CA ALA A 245 0.41 19.79 -12.88
C ALA A 245 1.31 19.51 -11.66
N GLN A 246 1.80 20.55 -10.98
CA GLN A 246 2.55 20.40 -9.73
C GLN A 246 1.68 19.81 -8.62
N LEU A 247 0.45 20.31 -8.40
CA LEU A 247 -0.48 19.76 -7.40
C LEU A 247 -0.81 18.29 -7.66
N VAL A 248 -1.07 17.91 -8.92
CA VAL A 248 -1.29 16.51 -9.33
C VAL A 248 -0.04 15.68 -9.09
N SER A 249 1.15 16.22 -9.36
CA SER A 249 2.42 15.53 -9.17
C SER A 249 2.75 15.22 -7.70
N LEU A 250 2.15 15.94 -6.76
CA LEU A 250 2.22 15.63 -5.33
C LEU A 250 1.33 14.44 -4.95
N GLY A 251 0.52 13.92 -5.88
CA GLY A 251 -0.37 12.80 -5.64
C GLY A 251 -1.59 13.17 -4.79
N LEU A 252 -2.02 14.42 -4.83
CA LEU A 252 -3.22 14.86 -4.12
C LEU A 252 -4.44 14.19 -4.76
N GLN A 253 -5.12 13.33 -4.01
CA GLN A 253 -6.41 12.74 -4.40
C GLN A 253 -7.55 13.72 -4.09
N ASN A 254 -7.47 14.92 -4.66
CA ASN A 254 -8.49 15.96 -4.47
C ASN A 254 -9.26 16.14 -5.78
N PRO A 255 -10.55 15.74 -5.84
CA PRO A 255 -11.36 15.88 -7.06
C PRO A 255 -11.43 17.32 -7.57
N ILE A 256 -11.36 18.32 -6.68
CA ILE A 256 -11.41 19.74 -7.04
C ILE A 256 -10.19 20.14 -7.88
N VAL A 257 -9.00 19.60 -7.59
CA VAL A 257 -7.78 19.88 -8.37
C VAL A 257 -7.95 19.38 -9.81
N PHE A 258 -8.44 18.15 -9.96
CA PHE A 258 -8.65 17.54 -11.27
C PHE A 258 -9.78 18.22 -12.05
N TYR A 259 -10.86 18.61 -11.36
CA TYR A 259 -11.94 19.37 -11.98
C TYR A 259 -11.44 20.71 -12.53
N ASN A 260 -10.77 21.52 -11.70
CA ASN A 260 -10.29 22.83 -12.13
C ASN A 260 -9.23 22.72 -13.23
N LEU A 261 -8.32 21.73 -13.14
CA LEU A 261 -7.39 21.43 -14.23
C LEU A 261 -8.14 21.07 -15.52
N GLY A 262 -9.20 20.26 -15.42
CA GLY A 262 -10.05 19.91 -16.55
C GLY A 262 -10.71 21.12 -17.21
N VAL A 263 -11.22 22.06 -16.41
CA VAL A 263 -11.81 23.32 -16.90
C VAL A 263 -10.74 24.20 -17.57
N ALA A 264 -9.59 24.44 -16.91
CA ALA A 264 -8.51 25.23 -17.48
C ALA A 264 -8.00 24.64 -18.82
N LEU A 265 -7.88 23.31 -18.91
CA LEU A 265 -7.52 22.60 -20.15
C LEU A 265 -8.57 22.77 -21.25
N TYR A 266 -9.86 22.80 -20.90
CA TYR A 266 -10.93 23.05 -21.86
C TYR A 266 -10.83 24.47 -22.43
N GLU A 267 -10.58 25.47 -21.59
CA GLU A 267 -10.50 26.88 -21.98
C GLU A 267 -9.35 27.14 -22.95
N VAL A 268 -8.21 26.47 -22.79
CA VAL A 268 -7.07 26.54 -23.74
C VAL A 268 -7.19 25.58 -24.93
N GLY A 269 -8.32 24.88 -25.08
CA GLY A 269 -8.60 23.99 -26.22
C GLY A 269 -7.92 22.62 -26.16
N ARG A 270 -7.35 22.22 -25.02
CA ARG A 270 -6.71 20.91 -24.82
C ARG A 270 -7.75 19.85 -24.40
N PHE A 271 -8.69 19.57 -25.30
CA PHE A 271 -9.91 18.79 -24.99
C PHE A 271 -9.67 17.34 -24.54
N SER A 272 -8.67 16.63 -25.09
CA SER A 272 -8.37 15.25 -24.65
C SER A 272 -7.94 15.22 -23.19
N GLN A 273 -6.97 16.05 -22.82
CA GLN A 273 -6.45 16.13 -21.45
C GLN A 273 -7.51 16.66 -20.47
N SER A 274 -8.37 17.57 -20.94
CA SER A 274 -9.52 18.05 -20.17
C SER A 274 -10.46 16.90 -19.79
N SER A 275 -10.78 16.02 -20.76
CA SER A 275 -11.63 14.85 -20.50
C SER A 275 -11.01 13.89 -19.49
N GLU A 276 -9.71 13.59 -19.61
CA GLU A 276 -8.99 12.74 -18.67
C GLU A 276 -9.06 13.30 -17.23
N SER A 277 -8.85 14.61 -17.08
CA SER A 277 -8.89 15.27 -15.77
C SER A 277 -10.29 15.29 -15.16
N LEU A 278 -11.33 15.55 -15.96
CA LEU A 278 -12.71 15.55 -15.48
C LEU A 278 -13.21 14.15 -15.10
N ILE A 279 -12.79 13.12 -15.84
CA ILE A 279 -13.09 11.72 -15.51
C ILE A 279 -12.44 11.33 -14.19
N GLU A 280 -11.20 11.73 -13.95
CA GLU A 280 -10.52 11.51 -12.66
C GLU A 280 -11.24 12.23 -11.51
N ALA A 281 -11.70 13.48 -11.72
CA ALA A 281 -12.47 14.22 -10.73
C ALA A 281 -13.78 13.50 -10.35
N ILE A 282 -14.54 13.01 -11.34
CA ILE A 282 -15.75 12.21 -11.12
C ILE A 282 -15.43 10.94 -10.33
N SER A 283 -14.38 10.23 -10.72
CA SER A 283 -13.96 8.99 -10.07
C SER A 283 -13.65 9.21 -8.58
N LEU A 284 -12.92 10.28 -8.26
CA LEU A 284 -12.56 10.64 -6.88
C LEU A 284 -13.79 11.07 -6.04
N TRP A 285 -14.71 11.86 -6.61
CA TRP A 285 -15.95 12.21 -5.91
C TRP A 285 -16.82 10.97 -5.61
N LEU A 286 -16.93 10.04 -6.56
CA LEU A 286 -17.70 8.81 -6.38
C LEU A 286 -17.05 7.84 -5.38
N ALA A 287 -15.71 7.84 -5.28
CA ALA A 287 -14.97 7.08 -4.26
C ALA A 287 -15.12 7.64 -2.83
N GLY A 288 -15.81 8.78 -2.67
CA GLY A 288 -15.94 9.50 -1.40
C GLY A 288 -14.64 10.17 -0.95
N ASP A 289 -13.70 10.37 -1.87
CA ASP A 289 -12.41 10.99 -1.59
C ASP A 289 -12.53 12.52 -1.56
N ASN A 290 -13.12 13.01 -0.47
CA ASN A 290 -13.02 14.41 -0.10
C ASN A 290 -11.71 14.59 0.68
N ALA A 291 -10.58 14.80 -0.01
CA ALA A 291 -9.29 14.90 0.65
C ALA A 291 -9.29 15.96 1.77
N HIS A 292 -9.14 15.48 3.02
CA HIS A 292 -9.04 16.29 4.24
C HIS A 292 -7.72 17.06 4.39
N VAL A 293 -6.80 16.98 3.42
CA VAL A 293 -5.43 17.49 3.62
C VAL A 293 -5.39 19.03 3.64
N LEU A 294 -6.30 19.74 2.98
CA LEU A 294 -6.45 21.19 3.14
C LEU A 294 -7.89 21.64 2.85
N THR A 295 -8.82 21.37 3.77
CA THR A 295 -10.17 21.98 3.73
C THR A 295 -10.12 23.38 4.32
N GLY A 296 -9.43 24.29 3.64
CA GLY A 296 -9.40 25.69 4.00
C GLY A 296 -9.48 26.55 2.75
N ASN A 297 -10.70 26.83 2.27
CA ASN A 297 -11.15 27.91 1.36
C ASN A 297 -10.30 28.33 0.13
N ALA A 298 -9.14 27.73 -0.14
CA ALA A 298 -8.21 28.10 -1.21
C ALA A 298 -8.42 27.30 -2.50
N ALA A 299 -9.15 26.18 -2.43
CA ALA A 299 -9.40 25.30 -3.59
C ALA A 299 -10.55 25.78 -4.51
N THR A 300 -11.27 26.85 -4.15
CA THR A 300 -12.41 27.40 -4.91
C THR A 300 -12.01 28.45 -5.95
N GLY A 301 -10.75 28.45 -6.41
CA GLY A 301 -10.12 29.53 -7.18
C GLY A 301 -10.65 29.78 -8.61
N GLY A 302 -11.45 28.92 -9.22
CA GLY A 302 -12.09 29.18 -10.52
C GLY A 302 -13.42 29.93 -10.38
N LEU A 303 -13.89 30.63 -11.44
CA LEU A 303 -15.18 31.35 -11.45
C LEU A 303 -16.34 30.50 -10.91
N LEU A 304 -16.28 29.19 -11.12
CA LEU A 304 -17.27 28.20 -10.73
C LEU A 304 -17.08 27.64 -9.31
N GLY A 305 -15.87 27.71 -8.74
CA GLY A 305 -15.61 27.30 -7.35
C GLY A 305 -16.31 28.18 -6.32
N SER A 306 -16.56 29.45 -6.65
CA SER A 306 -17.43 30.36 -5.88
C SER A 306 -18.93 30.13 -6.10
N VAL A 307 -19.32 29.42 -7.17
CA VAL A 307 -20.72 29.14 -7.54
C VAL A 307 -21.28 27.90 -6.83
N MET A 308 -20.42 27.07 -6.22
CA MET A 308 -20.74 25.96 -5.29
C MET A 308 -21.68 26.33 -4.12
N SER A 309 -22.05 27.60 -3.94
CA SER A 309 -22.99 28.05 -2.91
C SER A 309 -24.35 28.51 -3.42
N LEU A 310 -24.58 28.62 -4.74
CA LEU A 310 -25.71 29.40 -5.27
C LEU A 310 -26.51 28.80 -6.43
N ILE A 311 -26.36 27.51 -6.75
CA ILE A 311 -27.21 26.87 -7.75
C ILE A 311 -27.94 25.66 -7.15
N GLN A 312 -29.18 25.87 -6.71
CA GLN A 312 -30.10 24.76 -6.51
C GLN A 312 -30.51 24.19 -7.88
N PRO A 313 -30.32 22.89 -8.14
CA PRO A 313 -30.93 22.27 -9.32
C PRO A 313 -32.45 22.30 -9.16
N PRO A 314 -33.21 22.48 -10.27
CA PRO A 314 -34.65 22.34 -10.23
C PRO A 314 -34.99 20.89 -9.84
N SER A 315 -35.77 20.75 -8.78
CA SER A 315 -36.42 19.50 -8.44
C SER A 315 -37.53 19.23 -9.44
N GLU A 316 -37.46 18.10 -10.16
CA GLU A 316 -38.63 17.24 -10.44
C GLU A 316 -38.22 15.92 -11.12
N GLY A 317 -38.62 14.79 -10.52
CA GLY A 317 -38.77 13.48 -11.20
C GLY A 317 -37.75 12.36 -10.94
N THR A 318 -37.63 11.87 -9.70
CA THR A 318 -37.13 10.49 -9.35
C THR A 318 -35.73 10.05 -9.82
N LEU A 319 -34.75 10.95 -9.99
CA LEU A 319 -33.34 10.54 -10.16
C LEU A 319 -32.58 10.55 -8.82
N ARG A 320 -31.63 9.62 -8.64
CA ARG A 320 -30.74 9.61 -7.48
C ARG A 320 -29.77 10.78 -7.57
N ALA A 321 -29.66 11.56 -6.49
CA ALA A 321 -28.68 12.64 -6.38
C ALA A 321 -27.25 12.07 -6.27
N LEU A 322 -26.35 12.61 -7.07
CA LEU A 322 -24.90 12.39 -6.98
C LEU A 322 -24.23 13.57 -6.25
N PRO A 323 -22.98 13.44 -5.80
CA PRO A 323 -22.22 14.59 -5.30
C PRO A 323 -22.26 15.76 -6.30
N GLU A 324 -22.41 16.99 -5.81
CA GLU A 324 -22.61 18.20 -6.63
C GLU A 324 -21.53 18.34 -7.72
N GLY A 325 -20.26 18.15 -7.34
CA GLY A 325 -19.15 18.20 -8.28
C GLY A 325 -19.25 17.21 -9.45
N VAL A 326 -19.86 16.03 -9.24
CA VAL A 326 -20.07 15.06 -10.33
C VAL A 326 -21.00 15.62 -11.39
N ALA A 327 -22.06 16.33 -11.00
CA ALA A 327 -22.99 16.95 -11.95
C ALA A 327 -22.30 18.05 -12.77
N GLU A 328 -21.43 18.85 -12.14
CA GLU A 328 -20.66 19.89 -12.83
C GLU A 328 -19.64 19.31 -13.82
N ALA A 329 -18.84 18.33 -13.40
CA ALA A 329 -17.88 17.69 -14.30
C ALA A 329 -18.57 16.95 -15.45
N GLU A 330 -19.73 16.34 -15.20
CA GLU A 330 -20.53 15.73 -16.25
C GLU A 330 -21.03 16.73 -17.28
N HIS A 331 -21.39 17.95 -16.86
CA HIS A 331 -21.75 19.02 -17.80
C HIS A 331 -20.60 19.30 -18.78
N TRP A 332 -19.38 19.45 -18.26
CA TRP A 332 -18.18 19.62 -19.10
C TRP A 332 -17.90 18.40 -19.98
N LEU A 333 -18.05 17.18 -19.47
CA LEU A 333 -17.91 15.96 -20.28
C LEU A 333 -18.95 15.87 -21.38
N THR A 334 -20.17 16.37 -21.16
CA THR A 334 -21.22 16.45 -22.19
C THR A 334 -20.82 17.42 -23.30
N LEU A 335 -20.27 18.59 -22.96
CA LEU A 335 -19.74 19.54 -23.94
C LEU A 335 -18.54 18.94 -24.71
N LEU A 336 -17.65 18.24 -24.01
CA LEU A 336 -16.51 17.56 -24.62
C LEU A 336 -16.94 16.43 -25.55
N HIS A 337 -17.98 15.66 -25.20
CA HIS A 337 -18.51 14.60 -26.05
C HIS A 337 -18.99 15.15 -27.41
N GLN A 338 -19.58 16.35 -27.44
CA GLN A 338 -19.97 16.99 -28.71
C GLN A 338 -18.76 17.31 -29.60
N ARG A 339 -17.60 17.56 -29.01
CA ARG A 339 -16.35 17.86 -29.73
C ARG A 339 -15.51 16.61 -30.03
N LEU A 340 -15.61 15.61 -29.16
CA LEU A 340 -14.88 14.34 -29.20
C LEU A 340 -15.87 13.17 -29.15
N PRO A 341 -16.75 13.00 -30.16
CA PRO A 341 -17.84 12.02 -30.11
C PRO A 341 -17.33 10.57 -30.06
N ASN A 342 -16.11 10.33 -30.53
CA ASN A 342 -15.50 9.00 -30.57
C ASN A 342 -14.61 8.69 -29.35
N ASN A 343 -14.56 9.57 -28.35
CA ASN A 343 -13.81 9.30 -27.12
C ASN A 343 -14.62 8.35 -26.22
N GLY A 344 -14.21 7.08 -26.20
CA GLY A 344 -14.88 6.02 -25.46
C GLY A 344 -14.92 6.24 -23.95
N ASP A 345 -13.89 6.88 -23.39
CA ASP A 345 -13.81 7.12 -21.94
C ASP A 345 -14.86 8.14 -21.51
N ILE A 346 -15.07 9.20 -22.30
CA ILE A 346 -16.16 10.15 -22.07
C ILE A 346 -17.51 9.42 -22.10
N VAL A 347 -17.77 8.61 -23.14
CA VAL A 347 -19.06 7.90 -23.29
C VAL A 347 -19.28 6.94 -22.13
N ARG A 348 -18.25 6.18 -21.74
CA ARG A 348 -18.30 5.24 -20.62
C ARG A 348 -18.60 5.95 -19.31
N THR A 349 -17.90 7.04 -19.00
CA THR A 349 -18.14 7.80 -17.77
C THR A 349 -19.54 8.40 -17.75
N LEU A 350 -20.02 8.97 -18.86
CA LEU A 350 -21.40 9.48 -18.94
C LEU A 350 -22.46 8.37 -18.78
N ALA A 351 -22.19 7.17 -19.33
CA ALA A 351 -23.09 6.03 -19.18
C ALA A 351 -23.16 5.54 -17.73
N ALA A 352 -22.00 5.43 -17.08
CA ALA A 352 -21.89 5.02 -15.68
C ALA A 352 -22.54 6.05 -14.73
N THR A 353 -22.34 7.36 -14.93
CA THR A 353 -23.00 8.37 -14.10
C THR A 353 -24.52 8.39 -14.31
N ALA A 354 -25.00 8.20 -15.54
CA ALA A 354 -26.43 8.05 -15.81
C ALA A 354 -27.03 6.83 -15.09
N ASP A 355 -26.33 5.70 -15.11
CA ASP A 355 -26.76 4.49 -14.40
C ASP A 355 -26.80 4.70 -12.88
N LEU A 356 -25.77 5.34 -12.30
CA LEU A 356 -25.74 5.68 -10.88
C LEU A 356 -26.88 6.62 -10.46
N ARG A 357 -27.40 7.45 -11.37
CA ARG A 357 -28.60 8.27 -11.16
C ARG A 357 -29.91 7.51 -11.32
N HIS A 358 -29.87 6.24 -11.72
CA HIS A 358 -31.01 5.47 -12.19
C HIS A 358 -31.70 6.08 -13.42
N ASP A 359 -30.96 6.80 -14.27
CA ASP A 359 -31.41 7.21 -15.60
C ASP A 359 -31.13 6.09 -16.62
N THR A 360 -31.87 4.98 -16.47
CA THR A 360 -31.68 3.76 -17.28
C THR A 360 -31.82 4.03 -18.78
N LYS A 361 -32.69 4.97 -19.17
CA LYS A 361 -32.91 5.30 -20.58
C LYS A 361 -31.67 5.97 -21.18
N ARG A 362 -31.08 6.94 -20.47
CA ARG A 362 -29.85 7.61 -20.90
C ARG A 362 -28.66 6.66 -20.87
N ALA A 363 -28.51 5.87 -19.80
CA ALA A 363 -27.46 4.87 -19.69
C ALA A 363 -27.49 3.86 -20.84
N LEU A 364 -28.66 3.27 -21.16
CA LEU A 364 -28.81 2.35 -22.29
C LEU A 364 -28.44 3.00 -23.64
N THR A 365 -28.80 4.26 -23.84
CA THR A 365 -28.47 4.99 -25.06
C THR A 365 -26.96 5.16 -25.20
N LEU A 366 -26.29 5.56 -24.12
CA LEU A 366 -24.84 5.75 -24.11
C LEU A 366 -24.08 4.43 -24.23
N TYR A 367 -24.47 3.36 -23.53
CA TYR A 367 -23.84 2.06 -23.67
C TYR A 367 -24.01 1.46 -25.07
N ARG A 368 -25.13 1.69 -25.74
CA ARG A 368 -25.28 1.30 -27.17
C ARG A 368 -24.31 2.08 -28.05
N SER A 369 -24.20 3.39 -27.86
CA SER A 369 -23.22 4.19 -28.61
C SER A 369 -21.78 3.77 -28.32
N LEU A 370 -21.49 3.30 -27.09
CA LEU A 370 -20.18 2.76 -26.74
C LEU A 370 -19.89 1.46 -27.49
N LEU A 371 -20.88 0.58 -27.69
CA LEU A 371 -20.72 -0.63 -28.50
C LEU A 371 -20.56 -0.36 -29.99
N ASP A 372 -21.13 0.73 -30.51
CA ASP A 372 -20.89 1.15 -31.88
C ASP A 372 -19.41 1.54 -32.10
N LEU A 373 -18.76 2.11 -31.07
CA LEU A 373 -17.33 2.45 -31.08
C LEU A 373 -16.44 1.24 -30.74
N PHE A 374 -16.86 0.43 -29.76
CA PHE A 374 -16.10 -0.69 -29.19
C PHE A 374 -17.01 -1.92 -29.06
N PRO A 375 -17.19 -2.72 -30.13
CA PRO A 375 -18.15 -3.83 -30.16
C PRO A 375 -17.89 -4.96 -29.15
N LYS A 376 -16.73 -4.96 -28.50
CA LYS A 376 -16.30 -5.95 -27.51
C LYS A 376 -16.21 -5.39 -26.09
N ASP A 377 -16.75 -4.19 -25.83
CA ASP A 377 -16.75 -3.60 -24.49
C ASP A 377 -17.63 -4.43 -23.55
N GLU A 378 -16.99 -5.16 -22.62
CA GLU A 378 -17.65 -6.15 -21.76
C GLU A 378 -18.64 -5.50 -20.78
N GLU A 379 -18.33 -4.29 -20.30
CA GLU A 379 -19.18 -3.54 -19.38
C GLU A 379 -20.50 -3.15 -20.06
N ALA A 380 -20.42 -2.58 -21.26
CA ALA A 380 -21.61 -2.22 -22.04
C ALA A 380 -22.45 -3.44 -22.41
N ILE A 381 -21.83 -4.56 -22.82
CA ILE A 381 -22.53 -5.82 -23.11
C ILE A 381 -23.27 -6.30 -21.85
N SER A 382 -22.56 -6.38 -20.72
CA SER A 382 -23.11 -6.85 -19.45
C SER A 382 -24.30 -6.00 -18.99
N TYR A 383 -24.16 -4.68 -19.06
CA TYR A 383 -25.22 -3.75 -18.69
C TYR A 383 -26.48 -3.92 -19.55
N ILE A 384 -26.33 -3.94 -20.87
CA ILE A 384 -27.46 -4.06 -21.79
C ILE A 384 -28.19 -5.39 -21.58
N ARG A 385 -27.47 -6.50 -21.40
CA ARG A 385 -28.07 -7.81 -21.08
C ARG A 385 -28.88 -7.76 -19.78
N ALA A 386 -28.30 -7.19 -18.72
CA ALA A 386 -28.98 -7.06 -17.42
C ALA A 386 -30.28 -6.26 -17.51
N GLN A 387 -30.32 -5.19 -18.32
CA GLN A 387 -31.50 -4.35 -18.46
C GLN A 387 -32.54 -4.86 -19.46
N THR A 388 -32.14 -5.68 -20.44
CA THR A 388 -33.03 -6.18 -21.51
C THR A 388 -33.44 -7.63 -21.35
N GLY A 389 -32.82 -8.38 -20.42
CA GLY A 389 -33.09 -9.81 -20.20
C GLY A 389 -32.59 -10.72 -21.32
N ALA A 390 -31.60 -10.25 -22.10
CA ALA A 390 -31.04 -10.93 -23.28
C ALA A 390 -29.72 -11.66 -22.99
#